data_AF-A0A955V5Q8-F1
#
_entry.id   AF-A0A955V5Q8-F1
#
_cell.length_a   1.000
_cell.length_b   1.000
_cell.length_c   1.000
_cell.angle_alpha   90.00
_cell.angle_beta   90.00
_cell.angle_gamma   90.00
#
_symmetry.space_group_name_H-M   'P 1'
#
loop_
_entity.id
_entity.type
_entity.pdbx_description
1 polymer ?
#
loop_
_entity_poly.entity_id
_entity_poly.type
_entity_poly.pdbx_seq_one_letter_code
_entity_poly.pdbx_strand_id
1 'polypeptide(L)'
;MLTAILTAWLIAAAPLPPGVSLRAETTHFRVYGSDAVATAAERLAPEAEGRLDAVCQRLGACHVLSGKVDVFVAEDPEAFAASLPPGSPMAEWASGVAFPAERRVVLRAHGSALFSFLQTFDHELAHVLLHGLAGGNPYPRWVTEGLAIWASGEGLMERLASANRAAVLGNLLPFDELDRRFPNKGPNVEIAYAQSALFVHTLVGRFGAGALPQVLREVGRGARFDDAFEARFGGAPDSLGDLWSRDLERDSSPLMLFQDGSAFWVLMTLLFVYAAWRQQRDRQRQMEAMDGPEQDPAALAAFEELETQRREGEAPTLH
;
A
#
# COMPACT_ATOMS: atom_id res chain seq x y z
N MET A 1 -15.75 -14.04 -62.22
CA MET A 1 -16.63 -13.84 -61.06
C MET A 1 -15.81 -14.05 -59.79
N LEU A 2 -16.15 -13.28 -58.74
CA LEU A 2 -15.64 -13.30 -57.35
C LEU A 2 -14.43 -12.41 -57.07
N THR A 3 -14.72 -11.11 -57.03
CA THR A 3 -14.01 -10.09 -56.25
C THR A 3 -14.23 -10.37 -54.77
N ALA A 4 -13.16 -10.68 -54.01
CA ALA A 4 -13.22 -10.80 -52.56
C ALA A 4 -13.18 -9.39 -51.95
N ILE A 5 -14.29 -8.98 -51.35
CA ILE A 5 -14.37 -7.74 -50.56
C ILE A 5 -13.80 -8.07 -49.17
N LEU A 6 -12.58 -7.63 -48.92
CA LEU A 6 -12.02 -7.55 -47.56
C LEU A 6 -12.76 -6.43 -46.82
N THR A 7 -13.76 -6.80 -46.02
CA THR A 7 -14.35 -5.88 -45.04
C THR A 7 -13.35 -5.69 -43.90
N ALA A 8 -12.64 -4.56 -43.93
CA ALA A 8 -11.96 -4.06 -42.76
C ALA A 8 -13.01 -3.79 -41.67
N TRP A 9 -13.01 -4.59 -40.61
CA TRP A 9 -13.73 -4.27 -39.40
C TRP A 9 -13.05 -3.05 -38.78
N LEU A 10 -13.58 -1.87 -39.07
CA LEU A 10 -13.37 -0.69 -38.25
C LEU A 10 -13.87 -1.04 -36.85
N ILE A 11 -12.95 -1.27 -35.92
CA ILE A 11 -13.27 -1.23 -34.49
C ILE A 11 -13.77 0.19 -34.25
N ALA A 12 -15.08 0.37 -34.19
CA ALA A 12 -15.68 1.65 -33.86
C ALA A 12 -15.14 2.06 -32.48
N ALA A 13 -14.47 3.21 -32.41
CA ALA A 13 -14.06 3.78 -31.13
C ALA A 13 -15.30 3.82 -30.22
N ALA A 14 -15.18 3.27 -29.02
CA ALA A 14 -16.29 3.27 -28.07
C ALA A 14 -16.83 4.72 -27.93
N PRO A 15 -18.16 4.91 -27.92
CA PRO A 15 -18.73 6.25 -27.83
C PRO A 15 -18.20 6.96 -26.59
N LEU A 16 -17.80 8.22 -26.76
CA LEU A 16 -17.28 9.04 -25.66
C LEU A 16 -18.39 9.31 -24.62
N PRO A 17 -18.05 9.39 -23.34
CA PRO A 17 -19.00 9.82 -22.31
C PRO A 17 -19.57 11.21 -22.62
N PRO A 18 -20.81 11.53 -22.17
CA PRO A 18 -21.38 12.86 -22.34
C PRO A 18 -20.47 13.96 -21.78
N GLY A 19 -20.27 15.03 -22.54
CA GLY A 19 -19.42 16.17 -22.12
C GLY A 19 -17.91 15.92 -22.20
N VAL A 20 -17.47 14.71 -22.57
CA VAL A 20 -16.05 14.39 -22.78
C VAL A 20 -15.68 14.62 -24.25
N SER A 21 -14.60 15.34 -24.48
CA SER A 21 -14.05 15.60 -25.82
C SER A 21 -12.53 15.43 -25.84
N LEU A 22 -11.96 15.34 -27.04
CA LEU A 22 -10.51 15.32 -27.23
C LEU A 22 -9.93 16.69 -26.82
N ARG A 23 -9.00 16.68 -25.86
CA ARG A 23 -8.32 17.87 -25.32
C ARG A 23 -6.94 18.07 -25.92
N ALA A 24 -6.23 16.98 -26.16
CA ALA A 24 -4.90 17.02 -26.75
C ALA A 24 -4.59 15.72 -27.48
N GLU A 25 -3.69 15.80 -28.45
CA GLU A 25 -3.21 14.65 -29.19
C GLU A 25 -1.71 14.80 -29.44
N THR A 26 -0.96 13.73 -29.17
CA THR A 26 0.50 13.64 -29.35
C THR A 26 0.82 12.46 -30.27
N THR A 27 2.09 12.11 -30.45
CA THR A 27 2.48 10.95 -31.29
C THR A 27 1.85 9.65 -30.79
N HIS A 28 1.87 9.41 -29.49
CA HIS A 28 1.44 8.15 -28.87
C HIS A 28 0.16 8.26 -28.04
N PHE A 29 -0.41 9.45 -27.84
CA PHE A 29 -1.55 9.63 -26.94
C PHE A 29 -2.69 10.45 -27.56
N ARG A 30 -3.92 10.10 -27.19
CA ARG A 30 -5.11 10.94 -27.34
C ARG A 30 -5.69 11.18 -25.95
N VAL A 31 -5.74 12.44 -25.52
CA VAL A 31 -6.17 12.80 -24.16
C VAL A 31 -7.58 13.38 -24.22
N TYR A 32 -8.49 12.79 -23.46
CA TYR A 32 -9.90 13.12 -23.39
C TYR A 32 -10.27 13.68 -22.01
N GLY A 33 -11.23 14.61 -21.95
CA GLY A 33 -11.73 15.15 -20.68
C GLY A 33 -12.93 16.08 -20.85
N SER A 34 -13.61 16.41 -19.76
CA SER A 34 -14.62 17.47 -19.70
C SER A 34 -13.98 18.86 -19.60
N ASP A 35 -14.77 19.93 -19.72
CA ASP A 35 -14.25 21.30 -19.61
C ASP A 35 -13.66 21.58 -18.21
N ALA A 36 -14.19 20.92 -17.17
CA ALA A 36 -13.73 21.08 -15.80
C ALA A 36 -12.30 20.55 -15.58
N VAL A 37 -11.88 19.53 -16.33
CA VAL A 37 -10.53 18.93 -16.26
C VAL A 37 -9.65 19.30 -17.44
N ALA A 38 -10.07 20.24 -18.29
CA ALA A 38 -9.32 20.66 -19.47
C ALA A 38 -7.88 21.04 -19.14
N THR A 39 -7.67 21.79 -18.04
CA THR A 39 -6.33 22.18 -17.60
C THR A 39 -5.44 20.97 -17.26
N ALA A 40 -5.99 19.94 -16.59
CA ALA A 40 -5.22 18.75 -16.23
C ALA A 40 -4.89 17.91 -17.48
N ALA A 41 -5.87 17.73 -18.37
CA ALA A 41 -5.71 17.00 -19.63
C ALA A 41 -4.68 17.67 -20.57
N GLU A 42 -4.75 19.00 -20.70
CA GLU A 42 -3.83 19.78 -21.54
C GLU A 42 -2.40 19.81 -20.97
N ARG A 43 -2.25 19.78 -19.63
CA ARG A 43 -0.93 19.68 -18.97
C ARG A 43 -0.31 18.29 -19.08
N LEU A 44 -1.10 17.24 -19.25
CA LEU A 44 -0.57 15.88 -19.44
C LEU A 44 0.16 15.73 -20.78
N ALA A 45 -0.43 16.25 -21.85
CA ALA A 45 0.07 16.07 -23.21
C ALA A 45 1.56 16.42 -23.42
N PRO A 46 2.09 17.59 -22.97
CA PRO A 46 3.50 17.91 -23.16
C PRO A 46 4.44 16.99 -22.38
N GLU A 47 3.97 16.36 -21.29
CA GLU A 47 4.76 15.45 -20.45
C GLU A 47 4.66 13.99 -20.91
N ALA A 48 3.56 13.62 -21.58
CA ALA A 48 3.20 12.23 -21.86
C ALA A 48 4.25 11.48 -22.70
N GLU A 49 4.83 12.12 -23.71
CA GLU A 49 5.85 11.51 -24.56
C GLU A 49 7.15 11.24 -23.81
N GLY A 50 7.64 12.22 -23.03
CA GLY A 50 8.84 12.04 -22.21
C GLY A 50 8.64 10.98 -21.11
N ARG A 51 7.42 10.86 -20.60
CA ARG A 51 7.02 9.82 -19.63
C ARG A 51 6.98 8.44 -20.26
N LEU A 52 6.42 8.32 -21.46
CA LEU A 52 6.49 7.09 -22.25
C LEU A 52 7.95 6.66 -22.44
N ASP A 53 8.82 7.58 -22.86
CA ASP A 53 10.25 7.28 -23.03
C ASP A 53 10.87 6.76 -21.72
N ALA A 54 10.62 7.44 -20.60
CA ALA A 54 11.16 7.04 -19.30
C ALA A 54 10.67 5.65 -18.85
N VAL A 55 9.36 5.41 -18.90
CA VAL A 55 8.74 4.13 -18.47
C VAL A 55 9.14 3.00 -19.41
N CYS A 56 9.10 3.21 -20.72
CA CYS A 56 9.43 2.18 -21.69
C CYS A 56 10.92 1.81 -21.64
N GLN A 57 11.82 2.77 -21.38
CA GLN A 57 13.25 2.49 -21.21
C GLN A 57 13.51 1.66 -19.97
N ARG A 58 12.88 2.00 -18.83
CA ARG A 58 12.97 1.20 -17.58
C ARG A 58 12.51 -0.23 -17.80
N LEU A 59 11.41 -0.42 -18.52
CA LEU A 59 10.84 -1.75 -18.81
C LEU A 59 11.48 -2.46 -20.00
N GLY A 60 12.30 -1.79 -20.82
CA GLY A 60 12.78 -2.33 -22.09
C GLY A 60 11.65 -2.64 -23.08
N ALA A 61 10.62 -1.79 -23.11
CA ALA A 61 9.35 -2.03 -23.79
C ALA A 61 9.04 -1.01 -24.91
N CYS A 62 9.96 -0.13 -25.30
CA CYS A 62 9.66 0.96 -26.24
C CYS A 62 9.17 0.53 -27.64
N HIS A 63 9.35 -0.73 -28.01
CA HIS A 63 8.93 -1.29 -29.30
C HIS A 63 7.52 -1.90 -29.29
N VAL A 64 6.88 -2.03 -28.12
CA VAL A 64 5.63 -2.81 -28.00
C VAL A 64 4.39 -2.00 -28.40
N LEU A 65 4.47 -0.68 -28.32
CA LEU A 65 3.31 0.18 -28.54
C LEU A 65 3.04 0.36 -30.04
N SER A 66 2.00 -0.31 -30.54
CA SER A 66 1.58 -0.25 -31.96
C SER A 66 0.38 0.68 -32.15
N GLY A 67 0.57 1.99 -31.95
CA GLY A 67 -0.45 3.04 -32.11
C GLY A 67 -0.75 3.78 -30.82
N LYS A 68 -1.80 4.62 -30.81
CA LYS A 68 -2.05 5.55 -29.69
C LYS A 68 -2.74 4.88 -28.50
N VAL A 69 -2.43 5.38 -27.31
CA VAL A 69 -3.14 5.10 -26.05
C VAL A 69 -4.17 6.20 -25.81
N ASP A 70 -5.39 5.80 -25.50
CA ASP A 70 -6.47 6.72 -25.14
C ASP A 70 -6.44 6.99 -23.64
N VAL A 71 -6.22 8.24 -23.27
CA VAL A 71 -6.13 8.67 -21.88
C VAL A 71 -7.34 9.51 -21.52
N PHE A 72 -8.18 9.02 -20.62
CA PHE A 72 -9.35 9.73 -20.11
C PHE A 72 -9.02 10.36 -18.78
N VAL A 73 -9.22 11.67 -18.66
CA VAL A 73 -9.11 12.39 -17.38
C VAL A 73 -10.52 12.66 -16.88
N ALA A 74 -10.82 12.16 -15.68
CA ALA A 74 -12.13 12.29 -15.04
C ALA A 74 -12.06 13.21 -13.82
N GLU A 75 -13.09 14.03 -13.63
CA GLU A 75 -13.18 14.98 -12.52
C GLU A 75 -13.58 14.30 -11.21
N ASP A 76 -14.60 13.45 -11.28
CA ASP A 76 -15.27 12.85 -10.14
C ASP A 76 -15.45 11.32 -10.34
N PRO A 77 -15.88 10.58 -9.30
CA PRO A 77 -16.10 9.14 -9.39
C PRO A 77 -17.09 8.75 -10.50
N GLU A 78 -18.13 9.54 -10.74
CA GLU A 78 -19.15 9.29 -11.76
C GLU A 78 -18.58 9.40 -13.19
N ALA A 79 -17.84 10.47 -13.48
CA ALA A 79 -17.14 10.65 -14.75
C ALA A 79 -16.05 9.60 -14.95
N PHE A 80 -15.40 9.16 -13.87
CA PHE A 80 -14.42 8.08 -13.90
C PHE A 80 -15.08 6.77 -14.32
N ALA A 81 -16.19 6.41 -13.66
CA ALA A 81 -16.99 5.24 -13.99
C ALA A 81 -17.51 5.26 -15.43
N ALA A 82 -17.98 6.42 -15.90
CA ALA A 82 -18.49 6.60 -17.25
C ALA A 82 -17.40 6.44 -18.33
N SER A 83 -16.13 6.66 -17.99
CA SER A 83 -14.99 6.55 -18.91
C SER A 83 -14.46 5.11 -19.04
N LEU A 84 -14.90 4.20 -18.18
CA LEU A 84 -14.53 2.78 -18.24
C LEU A 84 -15.24 2.09 -19.42
N PRO A 85 -14.62 1.06 -20.04
CA PRO A 85 -15.31 0.20 -20.98
C PRO A 85 -16.58 -0.42 -20.36
N PRO A 86 -17.66 -0.62 -21.14
CA PRO A 86 -18.90 -1.20 -20.63
C PRO A 86 -18.68 -2.56 -19.94
N GLY A 87 -19.29 -2.76 -18.78
CA GLY A 87 -19.18 -4.01 -18.01
C GLY A 87 -17.89 -4.15 -17.19
N SER A 88 -17.05 -3.11 -17.13
CA SER A 88 -15.84 -3.12 -16.30
C SER A 88 -16.17 -3.21 -14.81
N PRO A 89 -15.43 -4.01 -14.02
CA PRO A 89 -15.57 -4.02 -12.57
C PRO A 89 -15.12 -2.65 -12.01
N MET A 90 -16.00 -1.99 -11.26
CA MET A 90 -15.67 -0.69 -10.64
C MET A 90 -14.81 -0.90 -9.40
N ALA A 91 -13.60 -0.33 -9.39
CA ALA A 91 -12.82 -0.11 -8.19
C ALA A 91 -12.96 1.37 -7.79
N GLU A 92 -13.94 1.68 -6.91
CA GLU A 92 -14.24 3.05 -6.46
C GLU A 92 -13.03 3.77 -5.82
N TRP A 93 -12.06 3.00 -5.32
CA TRP A 93 -10.86 3.48 -4.64
C TRP A 93 -9.69 3.81 -5.59
N ALA A 94 -9.75 3.40 -6.85
CA ALA A 94 -8.62 3.55 -7.77
C ALA A 94 -8.44 5.03 -8.19
N SER A 95 -7.21 5.54 -8.13
CA SER A 95 -6.83 6.86 -8.66
C SER A 95 -6.60 6.85 -10.17
N GLY A 96 -6.34 5.66 -10.72
CA GLY A 96 -6.22 5.39 -12.15
C GLY A 96 -6.57 3.93 -12.44
N VAL A 97 -6.85 3.62 -13.70
CA VAL A 97 -7.00 2.23 -14.17
C VAL A 97 -6.62 2.13 -15.65
N ALA A 98 -5.85 1.10 -15.97
CA ALA A 98 -5.53 0.71 -17.33
C ALA A 98 -6.43 -0.43 -17.82
N PHE A 99 -6.79 -0.35 -19.09
CA PHE A 99 -7.39 -1.41 -19.90
C PHE A 99 -6.39 -1.72 -21.02
N PRO A 100 -5.42 -2.63 -20.75
CA PRO A 100 -4.25 -2.77 -21.62
C PRO A 100 -4.58 -3.28 -23.03
N ALA A 101 -5.57 -4.17 -23.16
CA ALA A 101 -5.98 -4.73 -24.45
C ALA A 101 -6.58 -3.65 -25.37
N GLU A 102 -7.31 -2.70 -24.79
CA GLU A 102 -7.91 -1.56 -25.46
C GLU A 102 -6.95 -0.38 -25.63
N ARG A 103 -5.75 -0.44 -25.03
CA ARG A 103 -4.81 0.69 -24.90
C ARG A 103 -5.50 1.93 -24.33
N ARG A 104 -6.24 1.73 -23.26
CA ARG A 104 -6.96 2.80 -22.58
C ARG A 104 -6.43 2.97 -21.16
N VAL A 105 -6.26 4.22 -20.75
CA VAL A 105 -5.92 4.62 -19.39
C VAL A 105 -7.00 5.61 -18.94
N VAL A 106 -7.52 5.43 -17.74
CA VAL A 106 -8.48 6.36 -17.13
C VAL A 106 -7.87 6.86 -15.83
N LEU A 107 -7.77 8.18 -15.67
CA LEU A 107 -7.15 8.84 -14.53
C LEU A 107 -8.15 9.75 -13.84
N ARG A 108 -8.08 9.85 -12.52
CA ARG A 108 -8.82 10.84 -11.75
C ARG A 108 -7.98 12.09 -11.58
N ALA A 109 -8.58 13.25 -11.84
CA ALA A 109 -7.99 14.54 -11.56
C ALA A 109 -8.09 14.80 -10.04
N HIS A 110 -7.10 14.36 -9.27
CA HIS A 110 -6.99 14.73 -7.86
C HIS A 110 -6.38 16.14 -7.74
N GLY A 111 -6.95 16.97 -6.85
CA GLY A 111 -6.61 18.39 -6.71
C GLY A 111 -5.10 18.68 -6.56
N SER A 112 -4.67 19.73 -7.27
CA SER A 112 -3.39 20.48 -7.26
C SER A 112 -2.04 19.75 -7.37
N ALA A 113 -1.91 18.46 -7.03
CA ALA A 113 -0.62 17.75 -7.07
C ALA A 113 -0.35 17.09 -8.43
N LEU A 114 0.13 17.89 -9.40
CA LEU A 114 0.51 17.41 -10.75
C LEU A 114 1.46 16.20 -10.70
N PHE A 115 2.39 16.16 -9.73
CA PHE A 115 3.33 15.05 -9.57
C PHE A 115 2.64 13.70 -9.32
N SER A 116 1.67 13.64 -8.40
CA SER A 116 0.93 12.42 -8.08
C SER A 116 0.08 11.95 -9.26
N PHE A 117 -0.54 12.90 -9.97
CA PHE A 117 -1.31 12.62 -11.17
C PHE A 117 -0.45 11.99 -12.27
N LEU A 118 0.73 12.57 -12.53
CA LEU A 118 1.61 12.05 -13.56
C LEU A 118 2.30 10.73 -13.16
N GLN A 119 2.58 10.52 -11.88
CA GLN A 119 3.05 9.21 -11.39
C GLN A 119 1.99 8.12 -11.55
N THR A 120 0.71 8.45 -11.30
CA THR A 120 -0.40 7.54 -11.59
C THR A 120 -0.48 7.23 -13.08
N PHE A 121 -0.30 8.24 -13.95
CA PHE A 121 -0.20 7.99 -15.40
C PHE A 121 0.94 7.04 -15.76
N ASP A 122 2.14 7.22 -15.19
CA ASP A 122 3.28 6.32 -15.44
C ASP A 122 2.97 4.87 -15.02
N HIS A 123 2.29 4.69 -13.88
CA HIS A 123 1.84 3.38 -13.37
C HIS A 123 0.86 2.71 -14.34
N GLU A 124 -0.19 3.43 -14.75
CA GLU A 124 -1.18 2.89 -15.69
C GLU A 124 -0.59 2.63 -17.08
N LEU A 125 0.34 3.47 -17.53
CA LEU A 125 1.06 3.27 -18.78
C LEU A 125 1.94 2.00 -18.72
N ALA A 126 2.55 1.72 -17.57
CA ALA A 126 3.32 0.50 -17.39
C ALA A 126 2.46 -0.75 -17.61
N HIS A 127 1.20 -0.78 -17.16
CA HIS A 127 0.29 -1.90 -17.45
C HIS A 127 0.07 -2.11 -18.94
N VAL A 128 -0.11 -1.04 -19.73
CA VAL A 128 -0.26 -1.12 -21.19
C VAL A 128 0.99 -1.71 -21.84
N LEU A 129 2.18 -1.24 -21.44
CA LEU A 129 3.46 -1.71 -21.99
C LEU A 129 3.77 -3.17 -21.61
N LEU A 130 3.49 -3.55 -20.36
CA LEU A 130 3.69 -4.92 -19.86
C LEU A 130 2.77 -5.92 -20.57
N HIS A 131 1.51 -5.55 -20.82
CA HIS A 131 0.59 -6.36 -21.61
C HIS A 131 1.09 -6.56 -23.05
N GLY A 132 1.63 -5.49 -23.66
CA GLY A 132 2.26 -5.57 -24.99
C GLY A 132 3.48 -6.50 -25.01
N LEU A 133 4.34 -6.44 -23.99
CA LEU A 133 5.49 -7.36 -23.84
C LEU A 133 5.03 -8.82 -23.74
N ALA A 134 3.98 -9.08 -22.96
CA ALA A 134 3.40 -10.40 -22.78
C ALA A 134 2.55 -10.87 -23.97
N GLY A 135 2.44 -10.09 -25.05
CA GLY A 135 1.63 -10.44 -26.22
C GLY A 135 0.15 -10.68 -25.90
N GLY A 136 -0.35 -10.10 -24.80
CA GLY A 136 -1.69 -10.34 -24.27
C GLY A 136 -1.90 -11.66 -23.53
N ASN A 137 -0.86 -12.51 -23.41
CA ASN A 137 -0.94 -13.75 -22.64
C ASN A 137 -1.00 -13.46 -21.12
N PRO A 138 -1.68 -14.31 -20.33
CA PRO A 138 -1.85 -14.11 -18.90
C PRO A 138 -0.55 -14.34 -18.12
N TYR A 139 -0.36 -13.54 -17.08
CA TYR A 139 0.70 -13.69 -16.09
C TYR A 139 0.21 -13.17 -14.72
N PRO A 140 0.88 -13.52 -13.61
CA PRO A 140 0.40 -13.18 -12.27
C PRO A 140 0.31 -11.68 -12.01
N ARG A 141 -0.72 -11.27 -11.27
CA ARG A 141 -0.99 -9.84 -11.03
C ARG A 141 0.10 -9.17 -10.19
N TRP A 142 0.73 -9.88 -9.25
CA TRP A 142 1.84 -9.33 -8.46
C TRP A 142 3.00 -8.85 -9.34
N VAL A 143 3.24 -9.49 -10.50
CA VAL A 143 4.28 -9.08 -11.45
C VAL A 143 3.89 -7.76 -12.09
N THR A 144 2.63 -7.63 -12.54
CA THR A 144 2.20 -6.40 -13.21
C THR A 144 2.18 -5.23 -12.26
N GLU A 145 1.69 -5.40 -11.03
CA GLU A 145 1.61 -4.32 -10.04
C GLU A 145 3.00 -3.93 -9.54
N GLY A 146 3.85 -4.92 -9.25
CA GLY A 146 5.22 -4.66 -8.80
C GLY A 146 6.08 -3.97 -9.85
N LEU A 147 5.98 -4.37 -11.13
CA LEU A 147 6.69 -3.69 -12.23
C LEU A 147 6.12 -2.31 -12.52
N ALA A 148 4.80 -2.11 -12.40
CA ALA A 148 4.18 -0.80 -12.58
C ALA A 148 4.64 0.19 -11.50
N ILE A 149 4.63 -0.22 -10.22
CA ILE A 149 5.16 0.57 -9.09
C ILE A 149 6.65 0.87 -9.29
N TRP A 150 7.44 -0.15 -9.66
CA TRP A 150 8.87 0.03 -9.88
C TRP A 150 9.16 0.99 -11.04
N ALA A 151 8.42 0.89 -12.14
CA ALA A 151 8.61 1.71 -13.33
C ALA A 151 8.08 3.14 -13.16
N SER A 152 7.03 3.36 -12.38
CA SER A 152 6.49 4.70 -12.05
C SER A 152 7.28 5.41 -10.96
N GLY A 153 8.09 4.67 -10.19
CA GLY A 153 8.83 5.18 -9.04
C GLY A 153 7.92 5.51 -7.85
N GLU A 154 6.75 4.87 -7.76
CA GLU A 154 5.79 5.06 -6.68
C GLU A 154 6.38 4.64 -5.33
N GLY A 155 6.05 5.43 -4.30
CA GLY A 155 6.55 5.44 -2.92
C GLY A 155 7.08 4.12 -2.36
N LEU A 156 8.35 3.79 -2.67
CA LEU A 156 9.00 2.57 -2.19
C LEU A 156 9.11 2.55 -0.66
N MET A 157 9.27 3.71 -0.02
CA MET A 157 9.42 3.80 1.45
C MET A 157 8.10 3.50 2.16
N GLU A 158 6.98 4.00 1.64
CA GLU A 158 5.64 3.71 2.14
C GLU A 158 5.32 2.22 1.99
N ARG A 159 5.67 1.62 0.85
CA ARG A 159 5.53 0.18 0.61
C ARG A 159 6.43 -0.64 1.55
N LEU A 160 7.67 -0.20 1.77
CA LEU A 160 8.59 -0.82 2.73
C LEU A 160 8.03 -0.78 4.16
N ALA A 161 7.50 0.36 4.60
CA ALA A 161 6.87 0.50 5.91
C ALA A 161 5.65 -0.41 6.04
N SER A 162 4.79 -0.49 5.01
CA SER A 162 3.62 -1.37 4.98
C SER A 162 4.01 -2.85 5.09
N ALA A 163 4.97 -3.31 4.29
CA ALA A 163 5.41 -4.69 4.31
C ALA A 163 6.13 -5.08 5.61
N ASN A 164 7.00 -4.20 6.14
CA ASN A 164 7.64 -4.44 7.43
C ASN A 164 6.61 -4.52 8.57
N ARG A 165 5.58 -3.66 8.54
CA ARG A 165 4.48 -3.75 9.52
C ARG A 165 3.74 -5.07 9.40
N ALA A 166 3.43 -5.51 8.19
CA ALA A 166 2.79 -6.81 7.96
C ALA A 166 3.68 -7.98 8.42
N ALA A 167 4.99 -7.94 8.13
CA ALA A 167 5.98 -8.92 8.54
C ALA A 167 6.07 -9.04 10.07
N VAL A 168 6.20 -7.92 10.78
CA VAL A 168 6.26 -7.92 12.25
C VAL A 168 4.97 -8.47 12.89
N LEU A 169 3.82 -8.19 12.29
CA LEU A 169 2.52 -8.64 12.79
C LEU A 169 2.14 -10.06 12.33
N GLY A 170 2.96 -10.72 11.51
CA GLY A 170 2.66 -12.04 10.95
C GLY A 170 1.48 -12.03 9.96
N ASN A 171 1.29 -10.92 9.25
CA ASN A 171 0.18 -10.67 8.32
C ASN A 171 0.63 -10.63 6.85
N LEU A 172 1.86 -11.05 6.52
CA LEU A 172 2.24 -11.22 5.12
C LEU A 172 1.35 -12.27 4.46
N LEU A 173 1.02 -12.04 3.19
CA LEU A 173 0.24 -12.98 2.41
C LEU A 173 1.17 -14.09 1.89
N PRO A 174 0.74 -15.36 1.92
CA PRO A 174 1.40 -16.44 1.21
C PRO A 174 1.62 -16.06 -0.25
N PHE A 175 2.78 -16.37 -0.82
CA PHE A 175 3.09 -15.88 -2.17
C PHE A 175 2.26 -16.59 -3.25
N ASP A 176 1.82 -17.83 -3.00
CA ASP A 176 0.88 -18.55 -3.85
C ASP A 176 -0.50 -17.86 -3.94
N GLU A 177 -0.92 -17.15 -2.88
CA GLU A 177 -2.12 -16.31 -2.89
C GLU A 177 -1.93 -15.10 -3.81
N LEU A 178 -0.78 -14.42 -3.74
CA LEU A 178 -0.46 -13.31 -4.64
C LEU A 178 -0.37 -13.76 -6.11
N ASP A 179 0.13 -14.97 -6.32
CA ASP A 179 0.28 -15.58 -7.64
C ASP A 179 -1.07 -15.95 -8.28
N ARG A 180 -1.96 -16.58 -7.50
CA ARG A 180 -3.22 -17.15 -8.02
C ARG A 180 -4.45 -16.30 -7.78
N ARG A 181 -4.47 -15.49 -6.72
CA ARG A 181 -5.66 -14.76 -6.26
C ARG A 181 -5.28 -13.44 -5.57
N PHE A 182 -4.85 -12.49 -6.38
CA PHE A 182 -4.54 -11.14 -5.89
C PHE A 182 -5.76 -10.49 -5.19
N PRO A 183 -5.63 -10.03 -3.94
CA PRO A 183 -6.72 -9.41 -3.18
C PRO A 183 -7.31 -8.19 -3.89
N ASN A 184 -8.63 -8.00 -3.80
CA ASN A 184 -9.33 -6.88 -4.43
C ASN A 184 -10.13 -5.99 -3.46
N LYS A 185 -10.17 -6.35 -2.17
CA LYS A 185 -10.88 -5.61 -1.12
C LYS A 185 -10.18 -5.75 0.24
N GLY A 186 -10.33 -4.74 1.09
CA GLY A 186 -9.88 -4.77 2.47
C GLY A 186 -8.37 -4.54 2.66
N PRO A 187 -7.85 -4.76 3.88
CA PRO A 187 -6.47 -4.41 4.24
C PRO A 187 -5.42 -5.23 3.48
N ASN A 188 -5.77 -6.42 2.99
CA ASN A 188 -4.85 -7.29 2.25
C ASN A 188 -4.43 -6.71 0.90
N VAL A 189 -5.20 -5.77 0.33
CA VAL A 189 -4.86 -5.10 -0.93
C VAL A 189 -3.54 -4.34 -0.78
N GLU A 190 -3.42 -3.50 0.24
CA GLU A 190 -2.20 -2.71 0.49
C GLU A 190 -0.99 -3.60 0.77
N ILE A 191 -1.19 -4.72 1.48
CA ILE A 191 -0.14 -5.70 1.76
C ILE A 191 0.31 -6.38 0.46
N ALA A 192 -0.62 -6.77 -0.41
CA ALA A 192 -0.32 -7.38 -1.70
C ALA A 192 0.48 -6.45 -2.62
N TYR A 193 0.10 -5.17 -2.70
CA TYR A 193 0.87 -4.15 -3.43
C TYR A 193 2.27 -3.97 -2.84
N ALA A 194 2.39 -3.90 -1.52
CA ALA A 194 3.67 -3.77 -0.84
C ALA A 194 4.60 -4.98 -1.08
N GLN A 195 4.10 -6.20 -0.94
CA GLN A 195 4.87 -7.42 -1.22
C GLN A 195 5.29 -7.50 -2.69
N SER A 196 4.38 -7.19 -3.62
CA SER A 196 4.66 -7.17 -5.05
C SER A 196 5.77 -6.19 -5.41
N ALA A 197 5.68 -4.95 -4.91
CA ALA A 197 6.65 -3.91 -5.17
C ALA A 197 8.05 -4.27 -4.64
N LEU A 198 8.13 -4.74 -3.39
CA LEU A 198 9.43 -5.07 -2.76
C LEU A 198 10.06 -6.33 -3.35
N PHE A 199 9.27 -7.35 -3.68
CA PHE A 199 9.81 -8.54 -4.31
C PHE A 199 10.34 -8.23 -5.71
N VAL A 200 9.57 -7.48 -6.53
CA VAL A 200 10.07 -6.99 -7.84
C VAL A 200 11.32 -6.13 -7.66
N HIS A 201 11.36 -5.22 -6.70
CA HIS A 201 12.55 -4.41 -6.41
C HIS A 201 13.76 -5.29 -6.06
N THR A 202 13.56 -6.35 -5.28
CA THR A 202 14.60 -7.32 -4.93
C THR A 202 15.10 -8.07 -6.16
N LEU A 203 14.19 -8.55 -7.03
CA LEU A 203 14.54 -9.23 -8.28
C LEU A 203 15.30 -8.29 -9.22
N VAL A 204 14.87 -7.04 -9.36
CA VAL A 204 15.57 -6.02 -10.16
C VAL A 204 16.96 -5.76 -9.60
N GLY A 205 17.10 -5.60 -8.29
CA GLY A 205 18.39 -5.37 -7.64
C GLY A 205 19.37 -6.53 -7.83
N ARG A 206 18.88 -7.77 -7.84
CA ARG A 206 19.71 -8.98 -7.95
C ARG A 206 20.00 -9.43 -9.38
N PHE A 207 19.03 -9.31 -10.29
CA PHE A 207 19.10 -9.87 -11.65
C PHE A 207 19.07 -8.80 -12.76
N GLY A 208 18.94 -7.53 -12.38
CA GLY A 208 18.87 -6.38 -13.29
C GLY A 208 17.45 -6.08 -13.77
N ALA A 209 17.22 -4.81 -14.12
CA ALA A 209 15.93 -4.27 -14.56
C ALA A 209 15.29 -5.03 -15.73
N GLY A 210 16.09 -5.61 -16.62
CA GLY A 210 15.59 -6.32 -17.80
C GLY A 210 15.16 -7.77 -17.56
N ALA A 211 15.38 -8.33 -16.36
CA ALA A 211 15.17 -9.76 -16.10
C ALA A 211 13.69 -10.16 -16.16
N LEU A 212 12.82 -9.49 -15.41
CA LEU A 212 11.37 -9.73 -15.44
C LEU A 212 10.74 -9.38 -16.80
N PRO A 213 11.07 -8.23 -17.44
CA PRO A 213 10.63 -7.97 -18.81
C PRO A 213 11.04 -9.04 -19.82
N GLN A 214 12.18 -9.71 -19.62
CA GLN A 214 12.57 -10.84 -20.47
C GLN A 214 11.64 -12.04 -20.29
N VAL A 215 11.25 -12.37 -19.06
CA VAL A 215 10.24 -13.40 -18.78
C VAL A 215 8.95 -13.08 -19.51
N LEU A 216 8.47 -11.83 -19.43
CA LEU A 216 7.26 -11.41 -20.13
C LEU A 216 7.38 -11.50 -21.65
N ARG A 217 8.56 -11.23 -22.24
CA ARG A 217 8.78 -11.45 -23.67
C ARG A 217 8.67 -12.92 -24.07
N GLU A 218 9.16 -13.85 -23.25
CA GLU A 218 8.99 -15.28 -23.53
C GLU A 218 7.51 -15.70 -23.40
N VAL A 219 6.80 -15.14 -22.42
CA VAL A 219 5.34 -15.28 -22.32
C VAL A 219 4.64 -14.75 -23.57
N GLY A 220 5.07 -13.61 -24.11
CA GLY A 220 4.60 -13.08 -25.40
C GLY A 220 4.86 -13.98 -26.60
N ARG A 221 5.83 -14.89 -26.52
CA ARG A 221 6.11 -15.92 -27.54
C ARG A 221 5.37 -17.23 -27.29
N GLY A 222 4.53 -17.29 -26.25
CA GLY A 222 3.70 -18.45 -25.91
C GLY A 222 4.27 -19.37 -24.84
N ALA A 223 5.36 -18.99 -24.17
CA ALA A 223 5.81 -19.74 -22.99
C ALA A 223 4.83 -19.55 -21.82
N ARG A 224 4.72 -20.56 -20.95
CA ARG A 224 4.06 -20.37 -19.66
C ARG A 224 4.90 -19.45 -18.77
N PHE A 225 4.23 -18.62 -17.97
CA PHE A 225 4.92 -17.71 -17.04
C PHE A 225 5.85 -18.46 -16.09
N ASP A 226 5.36 -19.50 -15.41
CA ASP A 226 6.15 -20.25 -14.42
C ASP A 226 7.42 -20.83 -15.03
N ASP A 227 7.31 -21.44 -16.22
CA ASP A 227 8.44 -22.05 -16.91
C ASP A 227 9.50 -21.00 -17.31
N ALA A 228 9.05 -19.86 -17.84
CA ALA A 228 9.93 -18.76 -18.22
C ALA A 228 10.57 -18.08 -16.99
N PHE A 229 9.82 -17.97 -15.89
CA PHE A 229 10.30 -17.43 -14.63
C PHE A 229 11.36 -18.35 -14.01
N GLU A 230 11.07 -19.65 -13.91
CA GLU A 230 12.00 -20.64 -13.36
C GLU A 230 13.27 -20.73 -14.19
N ALA A 231 13.16 -20.74 -15.52
CA ALA A 231 14.32 -20.70 -16.41
C ALA A 231 15.21 -19.47 -16.19
N ARG A 232 14.63 -18.33 -15.77
CA ARG A 232 15.36 -17.09 -15.54
C ARG A 232 15.93 -16.96 -14.13
N PHE A 233 15.18 -17.37 -13.11
CA PHE A 233 15.49 -17.12 -11.70
C PHE A 233 15.94 -18.38 -10.93
N GLY A 234 15.85 -19.56 -11.55
CA GLY A 234 16.31 -20.83 -10.98
C GLY A 234 15.37 -21.44 -9.94
N GLY A 235 14.11 -20.99 -9.89
CA GLY A 235 13.09 -21.55 -9.00
C GLY A 235 11.71 -21.04 -9.35
N ALA A 236 10.69 -21.76 -8.87
CA ALA A 236 9.30 -21.39 -9.08
C ALA A 236 8.95 -20.04 -8.40
N PRO A 237 8.01 -19.25 -8.97
CA PRO A 237 7.62 -17.95 -8.42
C PRO A 237 7.19 -17.99 -6.95
N ASP A 238 6.34 -18.96 -6.60
CA ASP A 238 5.83 -19.16 -5.24
C ASP A 238 6.95 -19.47 -4.24
N SER A 239 7.85 -20.38 -4.61
CA SER A 239 8.95 -20.85 -3.77
C SER A 239 9.97 -19.76 -3.50
N LEU A 240 10.31 -18.97 -4.53
CA LEU A 240 11.21 -17.83 -4.39
C LEU A 240 10.55 -16.67 -3.64
N GLY A 241 9.26 -16.44 -3.86
CA GLY A 241 8.47 -15.46 -3.14
C GLY A 241 8.35 -15.79 -1.64
N ASP A 242 8.08 -17.03 -1.28
CA ASP A 242 7.99 -17.49 0.12
C ASP A 242 9.34 -17.47 0.82
N LEU A 243 10.43 -17.78 0.10
CA LEU A 243 11.78 -17.60 0.64
C LEU A 243 12.05 -16.13 0.96
N TRP A 244 11.71 -15.24 0.02
CA TRP A 244 11.84 -13.79 0.21
C TRP A 244 10.98 -13.27 1.37
N SER A 245 9.72 -13.68 1.49
CA SER A 245 8.84 -13.28 2.60
C SER A 245 9.42 -13.70 3.94
N ARG A 246 10.00 -14.91 4.05
CA ARG A 246 10.68 -15.38 5.27
C ARG A 246 11.93 -14.57 5.61
N ASP A 247 12.72 -14.21 4.61
CA ASP A 247 13.88 -13.33 4.81
C ASP A 247 13.42 -11.93 5.30
N LEU A 248 12.34 -11.39 4.72
CA LEU A 248 11.74 -10.13 5.16
C LEU A 248 11.25 -10.20 6.61
N GLU A 249 10.56 -11.28 7.00
CA GLU A 249 10.12 -11.51 8.38
C GLU A 249 11.29 -11.60 9.37
N ARG A 250 12.36 -12.32 8.98
CA ARG A 250 13.56 -12.45 9.81
C ARG A 250 14.26 -11.10 10.01
N ASP A 251 14.35 -10.31 8.95
CA ASP A 251 15.11 -9.06 8.95
C ASP A 251 14.26 -7.89 9.49
N SER A 252 12.94 -8.04 9.55
CA SER A 252 12.02 -7.07 10.17
C SER A 252 12.13 -7.10 11.69
N SER A 253 12.32 -5.92 12.30
CA SER A 253 12.38 -5.79 13.75
C SER A 253 11.10 -5.14 14.30
N PRO A 254 10.50 -5.64 15.39
CA PRO A 254 9.43 -4.94 16.08
C PRO A 254 9.81 -3.52 16.54
N LEU A 255 11.13 -3.25 16.69
CA LEU A 255 11.63 -1.92 17.00
C LEU A 255 11.31 -0.88 15.92
N MET A 256 11.14 -1.30 14.66
CA MET A 256 10.79 -0.41 13.55
C MET A 256 9.37 0.16 13.68
N LEU A 257 8.45 -0.53 14.37
CA LEU A 257 7.09 -0.02 14.62
C LEU A 257 7.06 1.21 15.54
N PHE A 258 8.17 1.52 16.21
CA PHE A 258 8.30 2.64 17.12
C PHE A 258 8.89 3.90 16.48
N GLN A 259 9.28 3.86 15.19
CA GLN A 259 9.87 5.01 14.48
C GLN A 259 8.85 6.10 14.10
N ASP A 260 7.56 5.78 13.99
CA ASP A 260 6.50 6.70 13.53
C ASP A 260 5.99 7.68 14.62
N GLY A 261 6.80 7.97 15.65
CA GLY A 261 6.40 8.83 16.78
C GLY A 261 5.50 8.15 17.83
N SER A 262 5.14 6.88 17.62
CA SER A 262 4.43 6.04 18.60
C SER A 262 5.24 5.79 19.87
N ALA A 263 6.58 5.77 19.77
CA ALA A 263 7.50 5.69 20.91
C ALA A 263 7.26 6.80 21.94
N PHE A 264 6.97 8.02 21.47
CA PHE A 264 6.68 9.17 22.32
C PHE A 264 5.41 8.91 23.15
N TRP A 265 4.36 8.41 22.51
CA TRP A 265 3.10 8.10 23.19
C TRP A 265 3.25 6.94 24.18
N VAL A 266 3.95 5.87 23.80
CA VAL A 266 4.23 4.75 24.72
C VAL A 266 5.05 5.20 25.93
N LEU A 267 6.08 6.01 25.71
CA LEU A 267 6.88 6.59 26.79
C LEU A 267 6.01 7.47 27.71
N MET A 268 5.17 8.34 27.14
CA MET A 268 4.23 9.15 27.92
C MET A 268 3.26 8.30 28.74
N THR A 269 2.71 7.22 28.16
CA THR A 269 1.82 6.30 28.88
C THR A 269 2.56 5.61 30.03
N LEU A 270 3.78 5.12 29.81
CA LEU A 270 4.59 4.49 30.86
C LEU A 270 4.94 5.47 31.98
N LEU A 271 5.30 6.72 31.64
CA LEU A 271 5.55 7.78 32.62
C LEU A 271 4.29 8.12 33.43
N PHE A 272 3.12 8.17 32.79
CA PHE A 272 1.85 8.42 33.45
C PHE A 272 1.49 7.26 34.40
N VAL A 273 1.61 6.01 33.96
CA VAL A 273 1.38 4.82 34.79
C VAL A 273 2.34 4.80 35.99
N TYR A 274 3.63 5.09 35.76
CA TYR A 274 4.62 5.16 36.82
C TYR A 274 4.31 6.29 37.83
N ALA A 275 3.92 7.47 37.36
CA ALA A 275 3.54 8.59 38.21
C ALA A 275 2.29 8.28 39.03
N ALA A 276 1.26 7.67 38.43
CA ALA A 276 0.05 7.23 39.12
C ALA A 276 0.34 6.17 40.18
N TRP A 277 1.16 5.17 39.84
CA TRP A 277 1.61 4.15 40.78
C TRP A 277 2.38 4.74 41.97
N ARG A 278 3.31 5.68 41.69
CA ARG A 278 4.05 6.38 42.73
C ARG A 278 3.11 7.19 43.62
N GLN A 279 2.20 7.96 43.03
CA GLN A 279 1.23 8.77 43.77
C GLN A 279 0.32 7.90 44.65
N GLN A 280 -0.11 6.74 44.16
CA GLN A 280 -0.92 5.81 44.93
C GLN A 280 -0.15 5.22 46.11
N ARG A 281 1.13 4.86 45.91
CA ARG A 281 2.03 4.46 46.99
C ARG A 281 2.23 5.55 48.04
N ASP A 282 2.43 6.79 47.60
CA ASP A 282 2.62 7.93 48.51
C ASP A 282 1.33 8.23 49.30
N ARG A 283 0.15 8.12 48.67
CA ARG A 283 -1.15 8.22 49.34
C ARG A 283 -1.38 7.11 50.35
N GLN A 284 -1.03 5.86 50.02
CA GLN A 284 -1.13 4.74 50.96
C GLN A 284 -0.26 4.96 52.19
N ARG A 285 0.99 5.42 52.01
CA ARG A 285 1.89 5.77 53.11
C ARG A 285 1.34 6.91 53.98
N GLN A 286 0.69 7.90 53.38
CA GLN A 286 0.04 9.00 54.12
C GLN A 286 -1.17 8.52 54.92
N MET A 287 -1.99 7.62 54.37
CA MET A 287 -3.12 7.02 55.09
C MET A 287 -2.64 6.15 56.25
N GLU A 288 -1.62 5.32 56.04
CA GLU A 288 -1.00 4.52 57.12
C GLU A 288 -0.40 5.39 58.23
N ALA A 289 0.12 6.58 57.89
CA ALA A 289 0.61 7.54 58.86
C ALA A 289 -0.51 8.28 59.62
N MET A 290 -1.69 8.42 59.03
CA MET A 290 -2.88 9.03 59.66
C MET A 290 -3.71 8.02 60.47
N ASP A 291 -3.67 6.73 60.13
CA ASP A 291 -4.28 5.62 60.89
C ASP A 291 -3.35 5.05 61.97
N GLY A 292 -2.14 5.60 62.14
CA GLY A 292 -1.31 5.32 63.30
C GLY A 292 -2.07 5.70 64.57
N PRO A 293 -2.09 4.86 65.63
CA PRO A 293 -2.91 5.13 66.79
C PRO A 293 -2.49 6.48 67.37
N GLU A 294 -3.41 7.44 67.36
CA GLU A 294 -3.30 8.63 68.19
C GLU A 294 -3.42 8.12 69.63
N GLN A 295 -2.29 7.65 70.16
CA GLN A 295 -2.13 7.23 71.53
C GLN A 295 -2.31 8.49 72.36
N ASP A 296 -3.55 8.79 72.74
CA ASP A 296 -3.85 9.84 73.69
C ASP A 296 -3.03 9.52 74.96
N PRO A 297 -1.98 10.29 75.26
CA PRO A 297 -1.10 9.99 76.37
C PRO A 297 -1.86 10.03 77.70
N ALA A 298 -2.99 10.75 77.77
CA ALA A 298 -3.87 10.72 78.93
C ALA A 298 -4.61 9.38 79.07
N ALA A 299 -5.04 8.76 77.97
CA ALA A 299 -5.70 7.46 77.99
C ALA A 299 -4.72 6.33 78.37
N LEU A 300 -3.47 6.42 77.92
CA LEU A 300 -2.40 5.48 78.30
C LEU A 300 -2.01 5.63 79.77
N ALA A 301 -1.85 6.86 80.26
CA ALA A 301 -1.57 7.12 81.67
C ALA A 301 -2.72 6.66 82.59
N ALA A 302 -3.97 6.92 82.21
CA ALA A 302 -5.14 6.44 82.96
C ALA A 302 -5.24 4.91 82.99
N PHE A 303 -4.85 4.24 81.89
CA PHE A 303 -4.82 2.78 81.84
C PHE A 303 -3.72 2.18 82.73
N GLU A 304 -2.51 2.77 82.72
CA GLU A 304 -1.42 2.36 83.62
C GLU A 304 -1.76 2.60 85.10
N GLU A 305 -2.43 3.71 85.41
CA GLU A 305 -2.89 4.01 86.77
C GLU A 305 -3.90 2.98 87.27
N LEU A 306 -4.88 2.61 86.43
CA LEU A 306 -5.86 1.57 86.73
C LEU A 306 -5.21 0.18 86.90
N GLU A 307 -4.21 -0.17 86.08
CA GLU A 307 -3.46 -1.41 86.25
C GLU A 307 -2.65 -1.44 87.55
N THR A 308 -2.11 -0.29 87.95
CA THR A 308 -1.34 -0.15 89.20
C THR A 308 -2.25 -0.31 90.41
N GLN A 309 -3.39 0.40 90.46
CA GLN A 309 -4.40 0.25 91.52
C GLN A 309 -4.89 -1.20 91.64
N ARG A 310 -5.11 -1.88 90.51
CA ARG A 310 -5.50 -3.29 90.48
C ARG A 310 -4.44 -4.22 91.07
N ARG A 311 -3.16 -3.99 90.80
CA ARG A 311 -2.05 -4.81 91.34
C ARG A 311 -1.87 -4.61 92.83
N GLU A 312 -2.15 -3.42 93.33
CA GLU A 312 -2.03 -3.06 94.75
C GLU A 312 -3.29 -3.45 95.57
N GLY A 313 -4.37 -3.86 94.90
CA GLY A 313 -5.59 -4.36 95.55
C GLY A 313 -6.55 -3.26 96.00
N GLU A 314 -6.37 -2.04 95.51
CA GLU A 314 -7.29 -0.92 95.75
C GLU A 314 -8.52 -0.98 94.83
N ALA A 315 -9.65 -0.44 95.30
CA ALA A 315 -10.84 -0.31 94.47
C ALA A 315 -10.63 0.84 93.47
N PRO A 316 -10.91 0.63 92.16
CA PRO A 316 -10.55 1.61 91.15
C PRO A 316 -11.37 2.88 91.31
N THR A 317 -10.70 4.03 91.35
CA THR A 317 -11.34 5.36 91.31
C THR A 317 -10.75 6.20 90.19
N LEU A 318 -11.62 6.64 89.27
CA LEU A 318 -11.28 7.59 88.21
C LEU A 318 -11.53 9.01 88.74
N HIS A 319 -10.56 9.90 88.63
CA HIS A 319 -10.71 11.34 88.83
C HIS A 319 -10.75 12.08 87.49
#